data_AF-A0A2D9C9J5-F1
#
_entry.id   AF-A0A2D9C9J5-F1
#
_cell.length_a   1.000
_cell.length_b   1.000
_cell.length_c   1.000
_cell.angle_alpha   90.00
_cell.angle_beta   90.00
_cell.angle_gamma   90.00
#
_symmetry.space_group_name_H-M   'P 1'
#
loop_
_entity.id
_entity.type
_entity.pdbx_description
1 polymer ?
#
loop_
_entity_poly.entity_id
_entity_poly.type
_entity_poly.pdbx_seq_one_letter_code
_entity_poly.pdbx_strand_id
1 'polypeptide(L)' 'MNTQHAKIIKHLQSANGLTVREAMIEYSISSLTKRVQELRGKGYDIESVRKKHPVTGQRYTRYLLLEEPK' A
#
# COMPACT_ATOMS: atom_id res chain seq x y z
N MET A 1 -6.93 14.77 10.24
CA MET A 1 -7.86 14.19 9.24
C MET A 1 -7.56 12.70 9.09
N ASN A 2 -8.51 11.83 9.44
CA ASN A 2 -8.36 10.36 9.45
C ASN A 2 -8.82 9.71 8.13
N THR A 3 -8.24 10.11 6.99
CA THR A 3 -8.59 9.50 5.69
C THR A 3 -7.83 8.18 5.49
N GLN A 4 -8.40 7.27 4.69
CA GLN A 4 -7.71 6.03 4.31
C GLN A 4 -6.38 6.32 3.58
N HIS A 5 -6.34 7.36 2.75
CA HIS A 5 -5.11 7.81 2.08
C HIS A 5 -4.02 8.21 3.07
N ALA A 6 -4.35 9.01 4.10
CA ALA A 6 -3.38 9.44 5.10
C ALA A 6 -2.80 8.26 5.89
N LYS A 7 -3.63 7.27 6.25
CA LYS A 7 -3.16 6.04 6.91
C LYS A 7 -2.20 5.25 6.03
N ILE A 8 -2.54 5.08 4.75
CA ILE A 8 -1.70 4.36 3.78
C ILE A 8 -0.35 5.06 3.62
N ILE A 9 -0.34 6.38 3.35
CA ILE A 9 0.90 7.12 3.15
C ILE A 9 1.78 7.08 4.40
N LYS A 10 1.19 7.34 5.58
CA LYS A 10 1.94 7.26 6.84
C LYS A 10 2.58 5.88 7.05
N HIS A 11 1.84 4.81 6.75
CA HIS A 11 2.40 3.46 6.82
C HIS A 11 3.54 3.27 5.83
N LEU A 12 3.33 3.64 4.55
CA LEU A 12 4.33 3.49 3.49
C LEU A 12 5.61 4.32 3.74
N GLN A 13 5.52 5.47 4.42
CA GLN A 13 6.66 6.28 4.84
C GLN A 13 7.49 5.58 5.93
N SER A 14 6.83 4.92 6.88
CA SER A 14 7.49 4.31 8.04
C SER A 14 7.93 2.85 7.85
N ALA A 15 7.26 2.14 6.95
CA ALA A 15 7.37 0.69 6.82
C ALA A 15 7.90 0.31 5.44
N ASN A 16 8.44 -0.90 5.34
CA ASN A 16 9.02 -1.43 4.11
C ASN A 16 7.94 -1.98 3.15
N GLY A 17 6.91 -1.15 2.91
CA GLY A 17 5.74 -1.39 2.06
C GLY A 17 4.53 -1.98 2.75
N LEU A 18 3.39 -1.91 2.06
CA LEU A 18 2.06 -2.33 2.54
C LEU A 18 1.42 -3.35 1.58
N THR A 19 0.81 -4.39 2.13
CA THR A 19 0.04 -5.40 1.40
C THR A 19 -1.46 -5.26 1.66
N VAL A 20 -2.28 -5.87 0.79
CA VAL A 20 -3.75 -5.86 0.94
C VAL A 20 -4.19 -6.46 2.29
N ARG A 21 -3.50 -7.51 2.75
CA ARG A 21 -3.84 -8.19 4.01
C ARG A 21 -3.56 -7.29 5.22
N GLU A 22 -2.37 -6.67 5.27
CA GLU A 22 -2.01 -5.72 6.32
C GLU A 22 -2.99 -4.53 6.32
N ALA A 23 -3.31 -3.96 5.16
CA ALA A 23 -4.24 -2.84 5.05
C ALA A 23 -5.66 -3.18 5.54
N MET A 24 -6.14 -4.39 5.25
CA MET A 24 -7.45 -4.85 5.69
C MET A 24 -7.49 -5.07 7.21
N ILE A 25 -6.47 -5.71 7.78
CA ILE A 25 -6.44 -6.07 9.20
C ILE A 25 -6.15 -4.85 10.08
N GLU A 26 -5.14 -4.05 9.72
CA GLU A 26 -4.65 -2.96 10.59
C GLU A 26 -5.45 -1.66 10.43
N TYR A 27 -5.98 -1.41 9.23
CA TYR A 27 -6.60 -0.11 8.90
C TYR A 27 -8.04 -0.20 8.43
N SER A 28 -8.61 -1.41 8.38
CA SER A 28 -9.96 -1.69 7.85
C SER A 28 -10.15 -1.17 6.42
N ILE A 29 -9.08 -1.24 5.60
CA ILE A 29 -9.10 -0.81 4.20
C ILE A 29 -9.35 -2.05 3.32
N SER A 30 -10.60 -2.23 2.90
CA SER A 30 -11.00 -3.38 2.08
C SER A 30 -10.45 -3.35 0.65
N SER A 31 -10.23 -2.16 0.08
CA SER A 31 -9.77 -1.98 -1.30
C SER A 31 -8.48 -1.13 -1.35
N LEU A 32 -7.37 -1.71 -0.89
CA LEU A 32 -6.06 -1.05 -0.95
C LEU A 32 -5.66 -0.70 -2.39
N THR A 33 -5.92 -1.59 -3.34
CA THR A 33 -5.62 -1.40 -4.77
C THR A 33 -6.24 -0.12 -5.33
N LYS A 34 -7.52 0.14 -5.00
CA LYS A 34 -8.20 1.37 -5.42
C LYS A 34 -7.59 2.61 -4.78
N ARG A 35 -7.25 2.54 -3.49
CA ARG A 35 -6.62 3.66 -2.78
C ARG A 35 -5.23 3.99 -3.31
N VAL A 36 -4.44 2.97 -3.66
CA VAL A 36 -3.14 3.17 -4.31
C VAL A 36 -3.32 3.80 -5.70
N GLN A 37 -4.30 3.36 -6.49
CA GLN A 37 -4.59 3.99 -7.79
C GLN A 37 -4.92 5.48 -7.64
N GLU A 38 -5.76 5.83 -6.66
CA GLU A 38 -6.11 7.23 -6.38
C GLU A 38 -4.90 8.05 -5.90
N LEU A 39 -4.02 7.46 -5.08
CA LEU A 39 -2.78 8.10 -4.64
C LEU A 39 -1.83 8.37 -5.81
N ARG A 40 -1.68 7.42 -6.75
CA ARG A 40 -0.92 7.65 -7.98
C ARG A 40 -1.51 8.79 -8.80
N GLY A 41 -2.84 8.87 -8.90
CA GLY A 41 -3.53 9.99 -9.54
C GLY A 41 -3.31 11.34 -8.84
N LYS A 42 -2.89 11.34 -7.57
CA LYS A 42 -2.50 12.54 -6.81
C LYS A 42 -1.00 12.84 -6.90
N GLY A 43 -0.23 12.09 -7.68
CA GLY A 43 1.20 12.31 -7.90
C GLY A 43 2.14 11.55 -6.96
N TYR A 44 1.64 10.62 -6.13
CA TYR A 44 2.51 9.73 -5.36
C TYR A 44 3.09 8.64 -6.25
N ASP A 45 4.40 8.44 -6.22
CA ASP A 45 5.03 7.32 -6.90
C ASP A 45 5.05 6.09 -5.99
N ILE A 46 4.23 5.11 -6.33
CA ILE A 46 4.04 3.88 -5.55
C ILE A 46 4.30 2.68 -6.44
N GLU A 47 5.37 1.95 -6.17
CA GLU A 47 5.75 0.73 -6.88
C GLU A 47 4.88 -0.47 -6.46
N SER A 48 4.63 -1.42 -7.37
CA SER A 48 3.94 -2.68 -7.07
C SER A 48 4.88 -3.87 -7.19
N VAL A 49 5.40 -4.35 -6.08
CA VAL A 49 6.33 -5.49 -6.06
C VAL A 49 5.55 -6.78 -5.84
N ARG A 50 5.57 -7.66 -6.85
CA ARG A 50 4.96 -9.00 -6.75
C ARG A 50 5.91 -9.92 -6.01
N LYS A 51 5.43 -10.54 -4.94
CA LYS A 51 6.15 -11.53 -4.14
C LYS A 51 5.38 -12.84 -4.07
N LYS A 52 6.07 -13.90 -3.68
CA LYS A 52 5.50 -15.22 -3.41
C LYS A 52 5.77 -15.54 -1.95
N HIS A 53 4.75 -15.95 -1.20
CA HIS A 53 4.93 -16.34 0.18
C HIS A 53 5.74 -17.65 0.23
N PRO A 54 6.83 -17.74 1.02
CA PRO A 54 7.73 -18.88 1.00
C PRO A 54 7.07 -20.17 1.48
N VAL A 55 6.17 -20.08 2.47
CA VAL A 55 5.47 -21.24 3.04
C VAL A 55 4.23 -21.64 2.21
N THR A 56 3.25 -20.74 2.06
CA THR A 56 1.97 -21.07 1.38
C THR A 56 2.06 -21.05 -0.15
N GLY A 57 3.12 -20.48 -0.73
CA GLY A 57 3.25 -20.31 -2.17
C GLY A 57 2.32 -19.27 -2.79
N GLN A 58 1.44 -18.64 -2.00
CA GLN A 58 0.49 -17.63 -2.48
C GLN A 58 1.22 -16.40 -3.00
N ARG A 59 0.84 -15.91 -4.19
CA ARG A 59 1.35 -14.65 -4.73
C ARG A 59 0.62 -13.48 -4.07
N TYR A 60 1.37 -12.45 -3.72
CA TYR A 60 0.84 -11.21 -3.17
C TYR A 60 1.60 -10.01 -3.74
N THR A 61 0.96 -8.84 -3.70
CA THR A 61 1.58 -7.58 -4.10
C THR A 61 1.88 -6.76 -2.85
N ARG A 62 3.08 -6.23 -2.78
CA ARG A 62 3.50 -5.25 -1.78
C ARG A 62 3.74 -3.92 -2.46
N TYR A 63 3.10 -2.88 -1.93
CA TYR A 63 3.24 -1.52 -2.43
C TYR A 63 4.33 -0.79 -1.67
N LEU A 64 5.24 -0.14 -2.38
CA LEU A 64 6.35 0.64 -1.81
C LEU A 64 6.20 2.09 -2.26
N LEU A 65 6.40 3.05 -1.35
CA LEU A 65 6.47 4.46 -1.71
C LEU A 65 7.89 4.76 -2.19
N LEU A 66 8.00 5.26 -3.42
CA LEU A 66 9.28 5.68 -4.01
C LEU A 66 9.47 7.18 -3.83
N GLU A 67 8.47 7.97 -4.21
CA GLU A 67 8.51 9.43 -4.14
C GLU A 67 7.14 10.01 -3.75
N GLU A 68 7.19 11.16 -3.07
CA GLU A 68 6.01 11.96 -2.72
C GLU A 68 5.83 13.13 -3.69
N PRO A 69 4.57 13.55 -3.94
CA PRO A 69 4.33 14.74 -4.74
C PRO A 69 4.92 15.98 -4.06
N LYS A 70 5.55 16.85 -4.86
CA LYS A 70 6.08 18.15 -4.42
C LYS A 70 4.98 19.15 -4.08
#